data_AF-A0A1L9MQQ6-F1
#
_entry.id   AF-A0A1L9MQQ6-F1
#
_cell.length_a   1.000
_cell.length_b   1.000
_cell.length_c   1.000
_cell.angle_alpha   90.00
_cell.angle_beta   90.00
_cell.angle_gamma   90.00
#
_symmetry.space_group_name_H-M   'P 1'
#
loop_
_entity.id
_entity.type
_entity.pdbx_description
1 polymer ?
#
loop_
_entity_poly.entity_id
_entity_poly.type
_entity_poly.pdbx_seq_one_letter_code
_entity_poly.pdbx_strand_id
1 'polypeptide(L)'
;MSPVRRALVAITSAQPPLYPEGKETDRAVWKDHSSEFHSMLDNLLKLGDINPEKYKLFFASDGYVSLINYPDTKGLQAITSKIFTSGGIVSAVCHGGAIFPCVIDPNTNKSIIDSRRVTGFTTRSEEEENNRPTVEASAASYGATYVSPPGPLNAFTITDGRVVTGANPASTHVAAEAAVAAFDKL
;
A
#
# COMPACT_ATOMS: atom_id res chain seq x y z
N MET A 1 -10.50 22.05 -17.10
CA MET A 1 -9.63 21.95 -15.90
C MET A 1 -9.13 20.52 -15.82
N SER A 2 -7.81 20.31 -15.73
CA SER A 2 -7.29 18.96 -15.43
C SER A 2 -7.83 18.54 -14.06
N PRO A 3 -8.33 17.30 -13.88
CA PRO A 3 -8.80 16.85 -12.58
C PRO A 3 -7.69 16.96 -11.55
N VAL A 4 -8.03 17.38 -10.33
CA VAL A 4 -7.08 17.51 -9.23
C VAL A 4 -6.51 16.13 -8.92
N ARG A 5 -5.19 15.99 -9.00
CA ARG A 5 -4.47 14.76 -8.73
C ARG A 5 -4.31 14.60 -7.22
N ARG A 6 -5.13 13.76 -6.59
CA ARG A 6 -5.03 13.48 -5.14
C ARG A 6 -4.83 12.00 -4.89
N ALA A 7 -3.84 11.73 -4.05
CA ALA A 7 -3.60 10.44 -3.44
C ALA A 7 -4.17 10.42 -2.03
N LEU A 8 -4.75 9.28 -1.63
CA LEU A 8 -5.04 8.94 -0.25
C LEU A 8 -3.96 7.98 0.23
N VAL A 9 -3.23 8.34 1.28
CA VAL A 9 -2.21 7.48 1.89
C VAL A 9 -2.77 6.94 3.20
N ALA A 10 -2.84 5.62 3.32
CA ALA A 10 -3.22 4.95 4.57
C ALA A 10 -1.96 4.61 5.36
N ILE A 11 -1.91 5.08 6.62
CA ILE A 11 -0.77 4.90 7.52
C ILE A 11 -1.25 4.09 8.74
N THR A 12 -0.64 2.92 8.95
CA THR A 12 -0.98 2.02 10.08
C THR A 12 -0.08 2.21 11.30
N SER A 13 1.12 2.74 11.09
CA SER A 13 2.06 3.09 12.14
C SER A 13 3.03 4.14 11.62
N ALA A 14 3.18 5.25 12.32
CA ALA A 14 4.26 6.22 12.09
C ALA A 14 5.37 5.98 13.11
N GLN A 15 6.14 4.92 12.93
CA GLN A 15 7.41 4.76 13.64
C GLN A 15 8.56 5.12 12.70
N PRO A 16 9.61 5.79 13.19
CA PRO A 16 10.79 6.03 12.38
C PRO A 16 11.34 4.68 11.90
N PRO A 17 11.82 4.59 10.66
CA PRO A 17 12.39 3.35 10.17
C PRO A 17 13.54 2.90 11.07
N LEU A 18 13.48 1.67 11.57
CA LEU A 18 14.61 0.95 12.11
C LEU A 18 15.42 0.40 10.93
N TYR A 19 16.12 1.26 10.18
CA TYR A 19 17.10 0.83 9.18
C TYR A 19 18.51 1.16 9.65
N PRO A 20 19.52 0.37 9.21
CA PRO A 20 20.92 0.63 9.55
C PRO A 20 21.30 2.06 9.16
N GLU A 21 22.12 2.68 10.00
CA GLU A 21 22.64 4.04 9.84
C GLU A 21 23.11 4.28 8.40
N GLY A 22 22.73 5.41 7.78
CA GLY A 22 23.39 5.80 6.52
C GLY A 22 22.66 6.67 5.51
N LYS A 23 21.40 7.10 5.71
CA LYS A 23 20.82 8.17 4.89
C LYS A 23 20.39 9.33 5.79
N GLU A 24 21.26 10.33 5.90
CA GLU A 24 21.00 11.57 6.63
C GLU A 24 19.69 12.27 6.20
N THR A 25 19.18 11.98 4.99
CA THR A 25 17.99 12.61 4.39
C THR A 25 16.68 12.25 5.08
N ASP A 26 16.38 10.96 5.30
CA ASP A 26 15.06 10.56 5.81
C ASP A 26 14.93 10.88 7.30
N ARG A 27 16.04 10.73 8.05
CA ARG A 27 16.12 11.13 9.45
C ARG A 27 16.01 12.66 9.61
N ALA A 28 16.54 13.44 8.68
CA ALA A 28 16.37 14.89 8.69
C ALA A 28 14.90 15.29 8.44
N VAL A 29 14.24 14.69 7.45
CA VAL A 29 12.81 14.89 7.19
C VAL A 29 11.95 14.49 8.40
N TRP A 30 12.26 13.35 9.03
CA TRP A 30 11.58 12.90 10.25
C TRP A 30 11.83 13.81 11.46
N LYS A 31 12.99 14.46 11.58
CA LYS A 31 13.29 15.35 12.71
C LYS A 31 12.75 16.76 12.51
N ASP A 32 12.46 17.14 11.27
CA ASP A 32 11.89 18.44 10.95
C ASP A 32 10.37 18.44 11.17
N HIS A 33 9.96 18.78 12.40
CA HIS A 33 8.56 18.95 12.77
C HIS A 33 7.89 20.16 12.09
N SER A 34 8.64 21.02 11.41
CA SER A 34 8.08 22.13 10.61
C SER A 34 7.86 21.76 9.14
N SER A 35 8.27 20.55 8.73
CA SER A 35 8.13 20.08 7.36
C SER A 35 6.67 19.83 6.96
N GLU A 36 6.42 19.89 5.65
CA GLU A 36 5.12 19.50 5.07
C GLU A 36 4.75 18.06 5.47
N PHE A 37 5.73 17.15 5.56
CA PHE A 37 5.53 15.78 5.99
C PHE A 37 4.94 15.69 7.40
N HIS A 38 5.52 16.41 8.37
CA HIS A 38 4.98 16.46 9.73
C HIS A 38 3.62 17.14 9.78
N SER A 39 3.45 18.25 9.05
CA SER A 39 2.15 18.92 8.97
C SER A 39 1.06 17.99 8.42
N MET A 40 1.36 17.09 7.49
CA MET A 40 0.40 16.10 6.99
C MET A 40 0.12 14.99 8.01
N LEU A 41 1.14 14.51 8.74
CA LEU A 41 0.97 13.52 9.81
C LEU A 41 0.14 14.06 10.99
N ASP A 42 0.30 15.33 11.34
CA ASP A 42 -0.46 15.95 12.43
C ASP A 42 -1.93 16.18 12.06
N ASN A 43 -2.25 16.17 10.76
CA ASN A 43 -3.58 16.44 10.22
C ASN A 43 -4.18 15.23 9.47
N LEU A 44 -3.92 14.02 9.97
CA LEU A 44 -4.50 12.79 9.40
C LEU A 44 -6.03 12.82 9.44
N LEU A 45 -6.65 12.49 8.32
CA LEU A 45 -8.10 12.34 8.24
C LEU A 45 -8.53 11.08 8.99
N LYS A 46 -9.63 11.19 9.75
CA LYS A 46 -10.33 10.01 10.27
C LYS A 46 -11.06 9.34 9.12
N LEU A 47 -11.25 8.03 9.21
CA LEU A 47 -11.92 7.25 8.16
C LEU A 47 -13.30 7.82 7.76
N GLY A 48 -14.07 8.32 8.74
CA GLY A 48 -15.40 8.91 8.50
C GLY A 48 -15.38 10.24 7.74
N ASP A 49 -14.24 10.94 7.71
CA ASP A 49 -14.10 12.25 7.06
C ASP A 49 -13.61 12.14 5.60
N ILE A 50 -13.28 10.92 5.16
CA ILE A 50 -12.72 10.66 3.83
C ILE A 50 -13.84 10.57 2.80
N ASN A 51 -13.84 11.50 1.83
CA ASN A 51 -14.64 11.36 0.62
C ASN A 51 -13.81 10.65 -0.48
N PRO A 52 -14.09 9.38 -0.83
CA PRO A 52 -13.31 8.61 -1.81
C PRO A 52 -13.32 9.24 -3.21
N GLU A 53 -14.34 10.00 -3.59
CA GLU A 53 -14.43 10.61 -4.93
C GLU A 53 -13.37 11.69 -5.18
N LYS A 54 -12.80 12.24 -4.10
CA LYS A 54 -11.71 13.21 -4.17
C LYS A 54 -10.37 12.59 -4.54
N TYR A 55 -10.25 11.26 -4.49
CA TYR A 55 -8.98 10.56 -4.66
C TYR A 55 -9.03 9.65 -5.88
N LYS A 56 -7.90 9.60 -6.58
CA LYS A 56 -7.72 8.71 -7.75
C LYS A 56 -6.52 7.78 -7.61
N LEU A 57 -5.80 7.89 -6.49
CA LEU A 57 -4.74 6.99 -6.10
C LEU A 57 -4.93 6.66 -4.62
N PHE A 58 -4.87 5.38 -4.27
CA PHE A 58 -4.78 4.91 -2.90
C PHE A 58 -3.42 4.28 -2.68
N PHE A 59 -2.72 4.62 -1.59
CA PHE A 59 -1.43 4.04 -1.23
C PHE A 59 -1.48 3.51 0.21
N ALA A 60 -1.44 2.19 0.37
CA ALA A 60 -1.25 1.56 1.67
C ALA A 60 0.24 1.52 2.03
N SER A 61 0.61 2.23 3.10
CA SER A 61 1.96 2.19 3.64
C SER A 61 2.30 0.83 4.25
N ASP A 62 3.58 0.64 4.50
CA ASP A 62 4.16 -0.48 5.23
C ASP A 62 3.79 -0.47 6.73
N GLY A 63 4.06 -1.59 7.40
CA GLY A 63 4.08 -1.81 8.84
C GLY A 63 3.50 -3.17 9.15
N TYR A 64 4.17 -3.98 9.98
CA TYR A 64 3.71 -5.31 10.38
C TYR A 64 2.27 -5.29 10.94
N VAL A 65 1.90 -4.21 11.66
CA VAL A 65 0.55 -3.96 12.19
C VAL A 65 -0.55 -3.97 11.09
N SER A 66 -0.19 -3.78 9.82
CA SER A 66 -1.09 -3.90 8.67
C SER A 66 -1.73 -5.28 8.57
N LEU A 67 -1.01 -6.37 8.91
CA LEU A 67 -1.55 -7.73 8.93
C LEU A 67 -2.68 -7.91 9.94
N ILE A 68 -2.71 -7.05 10.97
CA ILE A 68 -3.72 -7.04 12.03
C ILE A 68 -4.87 -6.12 11.63
N ASN A 69 -4.57 -4.87 11.27
CA ASN A 69 -5.60 -3.83 11.13
C ASN A 69 -6.32 -3.88 9.77
N TYR A 70 -5.60 -4.09 8.66
CA TYR A 70 -6.22 -3.97 7.34
C TYR A 70 -7.33 -4.99 7.06
N PRO A 71 -7.23 -6.27 7.46
CA PRO A 71 -8.32 -7.24 7.28
C PRO A 71 -9.62 -6.86 8.00
N ASP A 72 -9.52 -6.15 9.12
CA ASP A 72 -10.66 -5.80 9.99
C ASP A 72 -11.20 -4.38 9.73
N THR A 73 -10.45 -3.52 9.04
CA THR A 73 -10.83 -2.12 8.77
C THR A 73 -11.77 -2.00 7.56
N LYS A 74 -13.05 -2.39 7.74
CA LYS A 74 -14.07 -2.39 6.65
C LYS A 74 -14.29 -1.04 5.98
N GLY A 75 -14.21 0.06 6.74
CA GLY A 75 -14.32 1.41 6.18
C GLY A 75 -13.22 1.73 5.16
N LEU A 76 -11.98 1.37 5.48
CA LEU A 76 -10.83 1.56 4.58
C LEU A 76 -10.94 0.67 3.34
N GLN A 77 -11.40 -0.58 3.50
CA GLN A 77 -11.67 -1.49 2.39
C GLN A 77 -12.73 -0.92 1.43
N ALA A 78 -13.83 -0.38 1.96
CA ALA A 78 -14.89 0.24 1.17
C ALA A 78 -14.42 1.49 0.42
N ILE A 79 -13.65 2.36 1.09
CA ILE A 79 -13.01 3.53 0.46
C ILE A 79 -12.09 3.09 -0.69
N THR A 80 -11.26 2.09 -0.45
CA THR A 80 -10.30 1.58 -1.45
C THR A 80 -11.02 0.95 -2.64
N SER A 81 -12.07 0.16 -2.40
CA SER A 81 -12.93 -0.41 -3.44
C SER A 81 -13.61 0.68 -4.27
N LYS A 82 -14.10 1.75 -3.62
CA LYS A 82 -14.70 2.90 -4.32
C LYS A 82 -13.69 3.64 -5.21
N ILE A 83 -12.47 3.85 -4.73
CA ILE A 83 -11.39 4.46 -5.53
C ILE A 83 -11.08 3.57 -6.75
N PHE A 84 -10.92 2.25 -6.53
CA PHE A 84 -10.64 1.30 -7.60
C PHE A 84 -11.75 1.26 -8.66
N THR A 85 -13.01 1.13 -8.24
CA THR A 85 -14.16 1.07 -9.17
C THR A 85 -14.42 2.39 -9.89
N SER A 86 -13.97 3.51 -9.32
CA SER A 86 -14.02 4.84 -9.97
C SER A 86 -12.85 5.10 -10.92
N GLY A 87 -12.13 4.04 -11.32
CA GLY A 87 -11.00 4.08 -12.26
C GLY A 87 -9.66 4.45 -11.65
N GLY A 88 -9.55 4.58 -10.32
CA GLY A 88 -8.30 4.96 -9.66
C GLY A 88 -7.26 3.85 -9.58
N ILE A 89 -6.05 4.23 -9.18
CA ILE A 89 -4.94 3.33 -8.85
C ILE A 89 -5.06 2.90 -7.38
N VAL A 90 -4.78 1.62 -7.10
CA VAL A 90 -4.60 1.12 -5.74
C VAL A 90 -3.21 0.52 -5.61
N SER A 91 -2.45 0.99 -4.64
CA SER A 91 -1.09 0.55 -4.41
C SER A 91 -0.80 0.19 -2.97
N ALA A 92 0.15 -0.71 -2.76
CA ALA A 92 0.64 -1.05 -1.42
C ALA A 92 2.10 -1.49 -1.46
N VAL A 93 2.79 -1.38 -0.33
CA VAL A 93 4.17 -1.84 -0.16
C VAL A 93 4.30 -2.76 1.05
N CYS A 94 5.17 -3.77 0.96
CA CYS A 94 5.54 -4.66 2.06
C CYS A 94 4.31 -5.34 2.69
N HIS A 95 4.08 -5.20 4.01
CA HIS A 95 2.89 -5.72 4.70
C HIS A 95 1.61 -4.97 4.36
N GLY A 96 1.72 -3.79 3.73
CA GLY A 96 0.55 -3.04 3.29
C GLY A 96 -0.32 -3.81 2.29
N GLY A 97 0.27 -4.79 1.59
CA GLY A 97 -0.43 -5.73 0.71
C GLY A 97 -1.54 -6.53 1.41
N ALA A 98 -1.54 -6.59 2.75
CA ALA A 98 -2.60 -7.21 3.55
C ALA A 98 -4.00 -6.61 3.31
N ILE A 99 -4.10 -5.40 2.74
CA ILE A 99 -5.39 -4.79 2.40
C ILE A 99 -6.07 -5.46 1.20
N PHE A 100 -5.30 -5.92 0.21
CA PHE A 100 -5.83 -6.33 -1.10
C PHE A 100 -6.85 -7.48 -1.06
N PRO A 101 -6.60 -8.57 -0.30
CA PRO A 101 -7.56 -9.67 -0.17
C PRO A 101 -8.96 -9.19 0.25
N CYS A 102 -9.04 -8.12 1.03
CA CYS A 102 -10.28 -7.61 1.59
C CYS A 102 -10.92 -6.48 0.76
N VAL A 103 -10.27 -6.01 -0.31
CA VAL A 103 -10.84 -5.02 -1.23
C VAL A 103 -11.56 -5.73 -2.36
N ILE A 104 -12.88 -5.79 -2.27
CA ILE A 104 -13.76 -6.47 -3.23
C ILE A 104 -14.25 -5.49 -4.29
N ASP A 105 -14.13 -5.86 -5.56
CA ASP A 105 -14.81 -5.17 -6.66
C ASP A 105 -16.28 -5.64 -6.72
N PRO A 106 -17.26 -4.78 -6.40
CA PRO A 106 -18.68 -5.13 -6.42
C PRO A 106 -19.18 -5.56 -7.81
N ASN A 107 -18.51 -5.19 -8.90
CA ASN A 107 -18.94 -5.57 -10.26
C ASN A 107 -18.61 -7.02 -10.60
N THR A 108 -17.57 -7.58 -9.98
CA THR A 108 -17.12 -8.96 -10.21
C THR A 108 -17.33 -9.87 -9.00
N ASN A 109 -17.62 -9.27 -7.83
CA ASN A 109 -17.69 -9.93 -6.53
C ASN A 109 -16.39 -10.68 -6.16
N LYS A 110 -15.26 -10.20 -6.65
CA LYS A 110 -13.91 -10.75 -6.39
C LYS A 110 -12.98 -9.69 -5.81
N SER A 111 -11.89 -10.13 -5.19
CA SER A 111 -10.83 -9.20 -4.80
C SER A 111 -10.24 -8.51 -6.02
N ILE A 112 -9.83 -7.25 -5.87
CA ILE A 112 -9.22 -6.47 -6.96
C ILE A 112 -7.90 -7.07 -7.46
N ILE A 113 -7.30 -8.01 -6.73
CA ILE A 113 -6.09 -8.74 -7.13
C ILE A 113 -6.37 -10.10 -7.79
N ASP A 114 -7.62 -10.54 -7.89
CA ASP A 114 -7.95 -11.80 -8.57
C ASP A 114 -7.40 -11.80 -10.01
N SER A 115 -6.73 -12.89 -10.37
CA SER A 115 -6.10 -13.07 -11.69
C SER A 115 -5.03 -12.03 -12.04
N ARG A 116 -4.50 -11.28 -11.06
CA ARG A 116 -3.42 -10.31 -11.26
C ARG A 116 -2.10 -10.80 -10.71
N ARG A 117 -1.02 -10.19 -11.17
CA ARG A 117 0.32 -10.33 -10.61
C ARG A 117 0.53 -9.31 -9.51
N VAL A 118 1.02 -9.75 -8.35
CA VAL A 118 1.32 -8.89 -7.20
C VAL A 118 2.63 -9.29 -6.54
N THR A 119 3.24 -8.37 -5.81
CA THR A 119 4.33 -8.66 -4.87
C THR A 119 4.00 -8.09 -3.49
N GLY A 120 4.84 -8.36 -2.50
CA GLY A 120 4.63 -7.95 -1.11
C GLY A 120 5.75 -8.48 -0.23
N PHE A 121 5.59 -8.34 1.09
CA PHE A 121 6.60 -8.89 2.00
C PHE A 121 6.63 -10.42 1.88
N THR A 122 7.84 -10.97 1.77
CA THR A 122 8.02 -12.39 1.44
C THR A 122 7.83 -13.25 2.68
N THR A 123 7.15 -14.39 2.57
CA THR A 123 7.00 -15.36 3.68
C THR A 123 8.36 -15.77 4.25
N ARG A 124 9.36 -15.91 3.38
CA ARG A 124 10.75 -16.25 3.76
C ARG A 124 11.42 -15.18 4.64
N SER A 125 10.95 -13.94 4.60
CA SER A 125 11.49 -12.82 5.36
C SER A 125 10.69 -12.49 6.62
N GLU A 126 9.58 -13.19 6.87
CA GLU A 126 8.84 -13.06 8.11
C GLU A 126 9.63 -13.72 9.25
N GLU A 127 9.87 -12.97 10.32
CA GLU A 127 10.30 -13.56 11.58
C GLU A 127 9.04 -14.13 12.25
N GLU A 128 9.04 -15.44 12.50
CA GLU A 128 7.86 -16.18 12.97
C GLU A 128 7.33 -15.61 14.29
N GLU A 129 6.23 -14.86 14.21
CA GLU A 129 5.32 -14.65 15.32
C GLU A 129 3.93 -14.41 14.70
N ASN A 130 2.97 -15.30 15.00
CA ASN A 130 1.52 -15.24 14.71
C ASN A 130 0.95 -16.18 13.63
N ASN A 131 -0.19 -16.79 13.96
CA ASN A 131 -1.02 -17.66 13.12
C ASN A 131 -1.76 -16.92 11.97
N ARG A 132 -1.26 -15.77 11.49
CA ARG A 132 -1.91 -15.00 10.44
C ARG A 132 -1.27 -15.30 9.07
N PRO A 133 -2.08 -15.39 8.00
CA PRO A 133 -1.52 -15.58 6.66
C PRO A 133 -0.60 -14.42 6.27
N THR A 134 0.54 -14.76 5.66
CA THR A 134 1.46 -13.77 5.07
C THR A 134 0.83 -13.06 3.88
N VAL A 135 1.44 -11.98 3.39
CA VAL A 135 0.97 -11.30 2.17
C VAL A 135 0.97 -12.23 0.97
N GLU A 136 2.01 -13.04 0.82
CA GLU A 136 2.14 -14.05 -0.23
C GLU A 136 1.03 -15.11 -0.16
N ALA A 137 0.80 -15.71 1.01
CA ALA A 137 -0.26 -16.70 1.21
C ALA A 137 -1.67 -16.10 1.00
N SER A 138 -1.87 -14.86 1.46
CA SER A 138 -3.13 -14.14 1.27
C SER A 138 -3.38 -13.81 -0.20
N ALA A 139 -2.37 -13.38 -0.94
CA ALA A 139 -2.52 -13.09 -2.36
C ALA A 139 -2.95 -14.34 -3.16
N ALA A 140 -2.28 -15.47 -2.90
CA ALA A 140 -2.59 -16.74 -3.57
C ALA A 140 -4.02 -17.24 -3.27
N SER A 141 -4.47 -17.14 -2.02
CA SER A 141 -5.83 -17.58 -1.63
C SER A 141 -6.96 -16.75 -2.26
N TYR A 142 -6.65 -15.58 -2.82
CA TYR A 142 -7.59 -14.71 -3.53
C TYR A 142 -7.34 -14.65 -5.05
N GLY A 143 -6.67 -15.68 -5.60
CA GLY A 143 -6.54 -15.86 -7.05
C GLY A 143 -5.45 -15.01 -7.71
N ALA A 144 -4.61 -14.31 -6.93
CA ALA A 144 -3.49 -13.57 -7.47
C ALA A 144 -2.26 -14.46 -7.67
N THR A 145 -1.43 -14.12 -8.66
CA THR A 145 -0.09 -14.70 -8.84
C THR A 145 0.92 -13.87 -8.07
N TYR A 146 1.43 -14.40 -6.96
CA TYR A 146 2.51 -13.75 -6.22
C TYR A 146 3.84 -13.85 -6.97
N VAL A 147 4.56 -12.74 -7.04
CA VAL A 147 5.89 -12.64 -7.68
C VAL A 147 6.90 -12.23 -6.63
N SER A 148 7.81 -13.14 -6.30
CA SER A 148 8.88 -12.89 -5.34
C SER A 148 9.95 -11.95 -5.91
N PRO A 149 10.51 -11.03 -5.10
CA PRO A 149 11.69 -10.29 -5.49
C PRO A 149 12.90 -11.23 -5.68
N PRO A 150 13.88 -10.87 -6.54
CA PRO A 150 15.09 -11.69 -6.74
C PRO A 150 15.86 -11.98 -5.44
N GLY A 151 15.84 -11.04 -4.51
CA GLY A 151 16.33 -11.23 -3.14
C GLY A 151 15.40 -10.53 -2.14
N PRO A 152 15.39 -10.97 -0.87
CA PRO A 152 14.36 -10.59 0.11
C PRO A 152 14.29 -9.08 0.38
N LEU A 153 15.43 -8.40 0.31
CA LEU A 153 15.57 -6.96 0.59
C LEU A 153 15.80 -6.13 -0.69
N ASN A 154 15.74 -6.74 -1.87
CA ASN A 154 15.87 -6.00 -3.12
C ASN A 154 14.64 -5.12 -3.33
N ALA A 155 14.85 -3.87 -3.72
CA ALA A 155 13.77 -3.03 -4.23
C ALA A 155 13.13 -3.72 -5.44
N PHE A 156 11.83 -3.95 -5.36
CA PHE A 156 11.06 -4.71 -6.34
C PHE A 156 9.60 -4.27 -6.33
N THR A 157 9.06 -4.03 -7.52
CA THR A 157 7.68 -3.59 -7.72
C THR A 157 7.03 -4.32 -8.89
N ILE A 158 5.71 -4.53 -8.80
CA ILE A 158 4.88 -5.04 -9.88
C ILE A 158 3.76 -4.03 -10.13
N THR A 159 3.56 -3.65 -11.39
CA THR A 159 2.39 -2.90 -11.86
C THR A 159 1.57 -3.80 -12.77
N ASP A 160 0.33 -4.10 -12.37
CA ASP A 160 -0.63 -4.87 -13.14
C ASP A 160 -1.91 -4.03 -13.32
N GLY A 161 -1.98 -3.33 -14.45
CA GLY A 161 -3.04 -2.37 -14.73
C GLY A 161 -3.08 -1.25 -13.70
N ARG A 162 -4.13 -1.24 -12.87
CA ARG A 162 -4.37 -0.22 -11.82
C ARG A 162 -3.95 -0.68 -10.42
N VAL A 163 -3.35 -1.87 -10.30
CA VAL A 163 -2.81 -2.37 -9.04
C VAL A 163 -1.28 -2.27 -9.08
N VAL A 164 -0.70 -1.57 -8.10
CA VAL A 164 0.76 -1.41 -7.97
C VAL A 164 1.24 -1.94 -6.62
N THR A 165 2.22 -2.82 -6.61
CA THR A 165 2.71 -3.48 -5.40
C THR A 165 4.21 -3.34 -5.26
N GLY A 166 4.70 -3.19 -4.03
CA GLY A 166 6.13 -3.18 -3.69
C GLY A 166 6.45 -4.24 -2.64
N ALA A 167 7.58 -4.93 -2.78
CA ALA A 167 7.91 -6.09 -1.94
C ALA A 167 8.27 -5.75 -0.49
N ASN A 168 9.00 -4.68 -0.23
CA ASN A 168 9.62 -4.42 1.06
C ASN A 168 9.88 -2.91 1.23
N PRO A 169 10.45 -2.45 2.35
CA PRO A 169 10.70 -1.03 2.57
C PRO A 169 11.58 -0.37 1.50
N ALA A 170 12.58 -1.09 0.99
CA ALA A 170 13.43 -0.60 -0.10
C ALA A 170 12.64 -0.39 -1.41
N SER A 171 11.47 -1.03 -1.54
CA SER A 171 10.55 -0.84 -2.65
C SER A 171 9.66 0.40 -2.53
N THR A 172 9.61 1.10 -1.39
CA THR A 172 8.63 2.19 -1.16
C THR A 172 8.71 3.29 -2.21
N HIS A 173 9.94 3.77 -2.47
CA HIS A 173 10.16 4.83 -3.45
C HIS A 173 9.76 4.40 -4.87
N VAL A 174 10.28 3.25 -5.33
CA VAL A 174 9.98 2.75 -6.68
C VAL A 174 8.52 2.36 -6.87
N ALA A 175 7.83 1.92 -5.81
CA ALA A 175 6.40 1.64 -5.86
C ALA A 175 5.56 2.92 -5.94
N ALA A 176 5.96 3.99 -5.23
CA ALA A 176 5.31 5.30 -5.34
C ALA A 176 5.49 5.91 -6.74
N GLU A 177 6.71 5.85 -7.30
CA GLU A 177 6.96 6.27 -8.68
C GLU A 177 6.12 5.47 -9.69
N ALA A 178 6.05 4.15 -9.53
CA ALA A 178 5.24 3.29 -10.38
C ALA A 178 3.73 3.61 -10.26
N ALA A 179 3.24 3.92 -9.06
CA ALA A 179 1.85 4.31 -8.84
C ALA A 179 1.51 5.65 -9.49
N VAL A 180 2.41 6.64 -9.41
CA VAL A 180 2.26 7.92 -10.11
C VAL A 180 2.31 7.73 -11.63
N ALA A 181 3.25 6.93 -12.13
CA ALA A 181 3.35 6.63 -13.56
C ALA A 181 2.13 5.85 -14.11
N ALA A 182 1.52 4.99 -13.30
CA ALA A 182 0.25 4.33 -13.64
C ALA A 182 -0.92 5.32 -13.62
N PHE A 183 -0.95 6.22 -12.63
CA PHE A 183 -1.96 7.26 -12.52
C PHE A 183 -1.91 8.25 -13.69
N ASP A 184 -0.72 8.60 -14.18
CA ASP A 184 -0.52 9.49 -15.33
C ASP A 184 -1.03 8.92 -16.67
N LYS A 185 -1.31 7.61 -16.71
CA LYS A 185 -1.85 6.92 -17.89
C LYS A 185 -3.38 6.77 -17.87
N LEU A 186 -4.05 7.20 -16.79
CA LEU A 186 -5.52 7.23 -16.69
C LEU A 186 -6.11 8.38 -17.52
#